data_AF-A0A183B9P4-F1
#
_entry.id   AF-A0A183B9P4-F1
#
_cell.length_a   1.000
_cell.length_b   1.000
_cell.length_c   1.000
_cell.angle_alpha   90.00
_cell.angle_beta   90.00
_cell.angle_gamma   90.00
#
_symmetry.space_group_name_H-M   'P 1'
#
loop_
_entity.id
_entity.type
_entity.pdbx_description
1 polymer ?
#
loop_
_entity_poly.entity_id
_entity_poly.type
_entity_poly.pdbx_seq_one_letter_code
_entity_poly.pdbx_strand_id
1 'polypeptide(L)'
;MRPVIFIRPICLPKTPHYVPLWQRYVEYPKFTPGDPRPRCFLPPYWMKMLYPGPHNPPDHVVFKVHPQMTKYDVQQYLEKIYNVPVVHVRVKPVFHDLEPNDQPTEKMLQRVGNPFMFPPKPERYEKLAYVRLAPGTTFEFPDLFKTKRTSDALDAFDTAKLESESEESAETTKLATVRTESDETKSPAVSADEVKLQARGLPTWFSR
;
A
#
# COMPACT_ATOMS: atom_id res chain seq x y z
N MET A 1 14.38 -41.56 4.41
CA MET A 1 14.85 -40.31 3.76
C MET A 1 14.30 -39.12 4.54
N ARG A 2 15.06 -38.03 4.70
CA ARG A 2 14.55 -36.84 5.42
C ARG A 2 13.56 -36.10 4.52
N PRO A 3 12.34 -35.75 4.97
CA PRO A 3 11.38 -34.98 4.19
C PRO A 3 11.91 -33.55 4.04
N VAL A 4 12.51 -33.28 2.88
CA VAL A 4 12.86 -31.92 2.47
C VAL A 4 11.66 -31.33 1.77
N ILE A 5 11.39 -30.04 1.98
CA ILE A 5 10.41 -29.33 1.17
C ILE A 5 10.96 -29.29 -0.26
N PHE A 6 10.50 -30.23 -1.08
CA PHE A 6 10.79 -30.24 -2.49
C PHE A 6 9.94 -29.14 -3.12
N ILE A 7 10.56 -27.97 -3.28
CA ILE A 7 10.24 -27.15 -4.43
C ILE A 7 10.52 -28.09 -5.61
N ARG A 8 9.47 -28.53 -6.34
CA ARG A 8 9.69 -29.28 -7.58
C ARG A 8 10.85 -28.58 -8.29
N PRO A 9 11.90 -29.31 -8.71
CA PRO A 9 13.12 -28.67 -9.16
C PRO A 9 12.78 -27.61 -10.20
N ILE A 10 13.73 -26.78 -10.52
CA ILE A 10 13.66 -25.88 -11.68
C ILE A 10 13.57 -26.71 -13.00
N CYS A 11 12.90 -27.87 -13.03
CA CYS A 11 12.09 -28.23 -14.17
C CYS A 11 11.06 -27.11 -14.33
N LEU A 12 11.47 -26.07 -15.07
CA LEU A 12 10.62 -25.40 -16.03
C LEU A 12 9.68 -26.50 -16.54
N PRO A 13 8.40 -26.55 -16.11
CA PRO A 13 7.50 -27.44 -16.80
C PRO A 13 7.63 -27.03 -18.26
N LYS A 14 7.63 -27.99 -19.19
CA LYS A 14 7.51 -27.71 -20.63
C LYS A 14 6.13 -27.10 -20.94
N THR A 15 5.57 -26.32 -20.02
CA THR A 15 4.48 -25.41 -20.26
C THR A 15 5.04 -24.27 -21.10
N PRO A 16 4.38 -23.88 -22.19
CA PRO A 16 4.81 -22.76 -23.04
C PRO A 16 4.82 -21.41 -22.31
N HIS A 17 4.36 -21.37 -21.05
CA HIS A 17 4.23 -20.15 -20.26
C HIS A 17 5.11 -20.23 -19.01
N TYR A 18 5.99 -19.24 -18.86
CA TYR A 18 6.79 -19.03 -17.66
C TYR A 18 5.88 -18.59 -16.51
N VAL A 19 5.68 -19.45 -15.50
CA VAL A 19 5.04 -19.05 -14.25
C VAL A 19 6.13 -18.48 -13.34
N PRO A 20 6.04 -17.19 -12.98
CA PRO A 20 7.04 -16.56 -12.12
C PRO A 20 7.09 -17.25 -10.76
N LEU A 21 8.24 -17.22 -10.10
CA LEU A 21 8.50 -17.97 -8.87
C LEU A 21 7.45 -17.70 -7.77
N TRP A 22 6.96 -16.46 -7.67
CA TRP A 22 5.94 -16.03 -6.71
C TRP A 22 4.49 -16.43 -7.05
N GLN A 23 4.25 -17.07 -8.20
CA GLN A 23 2.96 -17.68 -8.54
C GLN A 23 3.00 -19.20 -8.49
N ARG A 24 4.17 -19.79 -8.20
CA ARG A 24 4.31 -21.24 -8.08
C ARG A 24 3.68 -21.73 -6.78
N TYR A 25 3.01 -22.86 -6.84
CA TYR A 25 2.48 -23.54 -5.65
C TYR A 25 3.61 -24.31 -4.97
N VAL A 26 3.85 -24.03 -3.69
CA VAL A 26 4.81 -24.79 -2.87
C VAL A 26 4.12 -26.03 -2.34
N GLU A 27 4.52 -27.19 -2.82
CA GLU A 27 4.04 -28.49 -2.32
C GLU A 27 4.88 -28.92 -1.11
N TYR A 28 4.23 -29.09 0.03
CA TYR A 28 4.87 -29.60 1.24
C TYR A 28 4.81 -31.14 1.24
N PRO A 29 5.89 -31.83 1.65
CA PRO A 29 5.85 -33.27 1.82
C PRO A 29 4.83 -33.65 2.89
N LYS A 30 4.11 -34.76 2.67
CA LYS A 30 3.17 -35.29 3.66
C LYS A 30 3.94 -35.65 4.93
N PHE A 31 3.48 -35.13 6.07
CA PHE A 31 4.07 -35.38 7.38
C PHE A 31 3.29 -36.46 8.12
N THR A 32 3.99 -37.46 8.66
CA THR A 32 3.43 -38.46 9.58
C THR A 32 4.13 -38.38 10.96
N PRO A 33 3.44 -38.71 12.06
CA PRO A 33 4.07 -38.73 13.38
C PRO A 33 5.26 -39.70 13.40
N GLY A 34 6.45 -39.21 13.78
CA GLY A 34 7.71 -39.96 13.72
C GLY A 34 8.64 -39.51 12.58
N ASP A 35 8.11 -38.78 11.59
CA ASP A 35 8.94 -38.17 10.56
C ASP A 35 9.79 -37.01 11.12
N PRO A 36 10.96 -36.75 10.51
CA PRO A 36 11.73 -35.55 10.81
C PRO A 36 10.92 -34.29 10.54
N ARG A 37 11.19 -33.23 11.32
CA ARG A 37 10.63 -31.91 11.06
C ARG A 37 11.01 -31.43 9.65
N PRO A 38 10.05 -31.00 8.81
CA PRO A 38 10.35 -30.51 7.46
C PRO A 38 11.20 -29.24 7.53
N ARG A 39 12.15 -29.13 6.62
CA ARG A 39 13.07 -27.98 6.53
C ARG A 39 12.95 -27.31 5.18
N CYS A 40 12.83 -25.99 5.20
CA CYS A 40 12.92 -25.12 4.03
C CYS A 40 14.28 -24.43 4.08
N PHE A 41 15.15 -24.70 3.10
CA PHE A 41 16.46 -24.04 3.01
C PHE A 41 16.42 -22.75 2.20
N LEU A 42 15.60 -22.73 1.15
CA LEU A 42 15.46 -21.61 0.22
C LEU A 42 13.98 -21.24 0.13
N PRO A 43 13.48 -20.39 1.05
CA PRO A 43 12.09 -19.97 1.03
C PRO A 43 11.82 -19.15 -0.24
N PRO A 44 10.81 -19.51 -1.07
CA PRO A 44 10.45 -18.76 -2.28
C PRO A 44 9.58 -17.53 -1.95
N TYR A 45 9.54 -17.11 -0.70
CA TYR A 45 8.65 -16.08 -0.21
C TYR A 45 9.32 -14.71 -0.23
N TRP A 46 8.49 -13.69 -0.42
CA TRP A 46 8.88 -12.30 -0.29
C TRP A 46 7.94 -11.62 0.71
N MET A 47 8.47 -10.61 1.39
CA MET A 47 7.74 -9.75 2.30
C MET A 47 8.16 -8.31 2.04
N LYS A 48 7.21 -7.39 2.10
CA LYS A 48 7.44 -5.95 1.97
C LYS A 48 6.91 -5.27 3.22
N MET A 49 7.69 -4.37 3.81
CA MET A 49 7.22 -3.55 4.91
C MET A 49 6.28 -2.46 4.38
N LEU A 50 5.17 -2.25 5.06
CA LEU A 50 4.22 -1.18 4.75
C LEU A 50 4.27 -0.12 5.84
N TYR A 51 3.94 1.10 5.45
CA TYR A 51 3.64 2.15 6.40
C TYR A 51 2.39 1.77 7.21
N PRO A 52 2.45 1.72 8.55
CA PRO A 52 1.37 1.20 9.38
C PRO A 52 0.22 2.19 9.63
N GLY A 53 0.40 3.47 9.25
CA GLY A 53 -0.55 4.55 9.53
C GLY A 53 -0.23 5.33 10.82
N PRO A 54 -0.81 6.52 11.00
CA PRO A 54 -0.45 7.45 12.08
C PRO A 54 -0.90 7.01 13.48
N HIS A 55 -2.00 6.25 13.58
CA HIS A 55 -2.59 5.84 14.87
C HIS A 55 -2.20 4.42 15.29
N ASN A 56 -1.12 3.88 14.73
CA ASN A 56 -0.66 2.54 15.05
C ASN A 56 0.30 2.55 16.24
N PRO A 57 0.15 1.65 17.22
CA PRO A 57 1.10 1.54 18.33
C PRO A 57 2.53 1.22 17.84
N PRO A 58 3.57 1.73 18.52
CA PRO A 58 4.96 1.62 18.08
C PRO A 58 5.50 0.18 18.07
N ASP A 59 4.83 -0.73 18.78
CA ASP A 59 5.21 -2.15 18.83
C ASP A 59 4.68 -2.94 17.63
N HIS A 60 3.85 -2.33 16.79
CA HIS A 60 3.18 -3.02 15.68
C HIS A 60 3.81 -2.66 14.35
N VAL A 61 4.14 -3.69 13.56
CA VAL A 61 4.69 -3.54 12.22
C VAL A 61 3.77 -4.23 11.23
N VAL A 62 3.54 -3.59 10.09
CA VAL A 62 2.68 -4.12 9.03
C VAL A 62 3.53 -4.55 7.86
N PHE A 63 3.31 -5.78 7.40
CA PHE A 63 3.97 -6.33 6.21
C PHE A 63 2.93 -6.78 5.19
N LYS A 64 3.24 -6.61 3.92
CA LYS A 64 2.60 -7.32 2.81
C LYS A 64 3.42 -8.56 2.55
N VAL A 65 2.77 -9.70 2.65
CA VAL A 65 3.41 -11.01 2.58
C VAL A 65 2.92 -11.79 1.37
N HIS A 66 3.71 -12.77 0.97
CA HIS A 66 3.32 -13.69 -0.08
C HIS A 66 1.98 -14.40 0.29
N PRO A 67 1.02 -14.56 -0.64
CA PRO A 67 -0.31 -15.12 -0.35
C PRO A 67 -0.27 -16.52 0.31
N GLN A 68 0.70 -17.34 -0.06
CA GLN A 68 0.89 -18.69 0.49
C GLN A 68 1.52 -18.72 1.90
N MET A 69 2.11 -17.64 2.40
CA MET A 69 2.75 -17.65 3.72
C MET A 69 1.72 -17.75 4.85
N THR A 70 2.00 -18.59 5.84
CA THR A 70 1.22 -18.68 7.06
C THR A 70 1.75 -17.74 8.15
N LYS A 71 1.02 -17.59 9.27
CA LYS A 71 1.47 -16.79 10.42
C LYS A 71 2.78 -17.31 11.02
N TYR A 72 2.98 -18.63 11.02
CA TYR A 72 4.19 -19.27 11.54
C TYR A 72 5.37 -19.08 10.60
N ASP A 73 5.13 -19.09 9.29
CA ASP A 73 6.19 -18.80 8.30
C ASP A 73 6.68 -17.36 8.46
N VAL A 74 5.78 -16.40 8.64
CA VAL A 74 6.13 -14.98 8.88
C VAL A 74 6.96 -14.84 10.15
N GLN A 75 6.55 -15.48 11.24
CA GLN A 75 7.30 -15.45 12.50
C GLN A 75 8.70 -16.03 12.32
N GLN A 76 8.82 -17.23 11.73
CA GLN A 76 10.13 -17.85 11.50
C GLN A 76 11.00 -17.06 10.52
N TYR A 77 10.41 -16.42 9.53
CA TYR A 77 11.12 -15.60 8.55
C TYR A 77 11.79 -14.41 9.24
N LEU A 78 11.05 -13.69 10.10
CA LEU A 78 11.56 -12.56 10.86
C LEU A 78 12.59 -12.98 11.92
N GLU A 79 12.32 -14.06 12.65
CA GLU A 79 13.21 -14.55 13.71
C GLU A 79 14.51 -15.14 13.16
N LYS A 80 14.46 -15.93 12.08
CA LYS A 80 15.64 -16.66 11.58
C LYS A 80 16.49 -15.88 10.59
N ILE A 81 15.88 -15.04 9.75
CA ILE A 81 16.60 -14.30 8.70
C ILE A 81 17.01 -12.92 9.22
N TYR A 82 16.10 -12.23 9.91
CA TYR A 82 16.35 -10.86 10.39
C TYR A 82 16.65 -10.76 11.89
N ASN A 83 16.60 -11.88 12.63
CA ASN A 83 16.82 -11.91 14.08
C ASN A 83 15.90 -10.95 14.87
N VAL A 84 14.68 -10.72 14.37
CA VAL A 84 13.70 -9.85 15.03
C VAL A 84 12.85 -10.67 15.99
N PRO A 85 12.77 -10.31 17.28
CA PRO A 85 11.94 -11.02 18.24
C PRO A 85 10.46 -10.65 18.04
N VAL A 86 9.65 -11.65 17.73
CA VAL A 86 8.22 -11.48 17.45
C VAL A 86 7.39 -12.20 18.51
N VAL A 87 6.39 -11.51 19.05
CA VAL A 87 5.49 -12.08 20.06
C VAL A 87 4.29 -12.72 19.41
N HIS A 88 3.67 -12.01 18.46
CA HIS A 88 2.42 -12.45 17.86
C HIS A 88 2.28 -11.93 16.44
N VAL A 89 1.78 -12.78 15.55
CA VAL A 89 1.51 -12.43 14.14
C VAL A 89 0.05 -12.71 13.82
N ARG A 90 -0.66 -11.70 13.32
CA ARG A 90 -1.99 -11.83 12.75
C ARG A 90 -1.93 -11.58 11.25
N VAL A 91 -2.38 -12.54 10.47
CA VAL A 91 -2.41 -12.42 9.00
C VAL A 91 -3.85 -12.27 8.52
N LYS A 92 -4.09 -11.31 7.62
CA LYS A 92 -5.41 -11.00 7.07
C LYS A 92 -5.32 -10.87 5.54
N PRO A 93 -6.14 -11.60 4.77
CA PRO A 93 -6.33 -11.30 3.36
C PRO A 93 -7.16 -10.02 3.21
N VAL A 94 -6.68 -9.06 2.43
CA VAL A 94 -7.33 -7.78 2.16
C VAL A 94 -7.63 -7.69 0.66
N PHE A 95 -8.91 -7.65 0.32
CA PHE A 95 -9.37 -7.47 -1.04
C PHE A 95 -9.37 -5.98 -1.39
N HIS A 96 -8.96 -5.66 -2.60
CA HIS A 96 -9.11 -4.32 -3.15
C HIS A 96 -10.48 -4.25 -3.82
N ASP A 97 -11.11 -3.08 -3.84
CA ASP A 97 -12.41 -2.90 -4.50
C ASP A 97 -12.24 -2.84 -6.04
N LEU A 98 -11.22 -2.12 -6.52
CA LEU A 98 -10.98 -1.82 -7.94
C LEU A 98 -9.96 -2.74 -8.61
N GLU A 99 -10.13 -2.94 -9.93
CA GLU A 99 -9.24 -3.81 -10.70
C GLU A 99 -7.92 -3.08 -10.95
N PRO A 100 -6.77 -3.77 -10.91
CA PRO A 100 -5.52 -3.16 -11.30
C PRO A 100 -5.65 -2.62 -12.72
N ASN A 101 -5.50 -1.30 -12.88
CA ASN A 101 -5.65 -0.61 -14.18
C ASN A 101 -4.54 -1.01 -15.18
N ASP A 102 -3.47 -1.63 -14.68
CA ASP A 102 -2.27 -1.96 -15.47
C ASP A 102 -2.45 -3.20 -16.38
N GLN A 103 -3.62 -3.87 -16.36
CA GLN A 103 -3.85 -5.01 -17.24
C GLN A 103 -4.40 -4.54 -18.59
N PRO A 104 -3.71 -4.79 -19.71
CA PRO A 104 -4.23 -4.45 -21.01
C PRO A 104 -5.53 -5.24 -21.26
N THR A 105 -6.56 -4.53 -21.72
CA THR A 105 -7.90 -5.05 -21.99
C THR A 105 -7.89 -6.33 -22.84
N GLU A 106 -6.95 -6.43 -23.79
CA GLU A 106 -6.72 -7.60 -24.63
C GLU A 106 -6.43 -8.87 -23.83
N LYS A 107 -5.57 -8.79 -22.80
CA LYS A 107 -5.25 -9.95 -21.94
C LYS A 107 -6.46 -10.38 -21.11
N MET A 108 -7.34 -9.44 -20.80
CA MET A 108 -8.58 -9.74 -20.08
C MET A 108 -9.57 -10.47 -21.00
N LEU A 109 -9.77 -9.98 -22.22
CA LEU A 109 -10.60 -10.63 -23.26
C LEU A 109 -10.08 -12.03 -23.64
N GLN A 110 -8.76 -12.20 -23.81
CA GLN A 110 -8.15 -13.49 -24.11
C GLN A 110 -8.45 -14.56 -23.03
N ARG A 111 -8.43 -14.17 -21.74
CA ARG A 111 -8.79 -15.06 -20.63
C ARG A 111 -10.27 -15.42 -20.62
N VAL A 112 -11.15 -14.47 -20.95
CA VAL A 112 -12.59 -14.71 -21.03
C VAL A 112 -12.93 -15.63 -22.20
N GLY A 113 -12.27 -15.45 -23.35
CA GLY A 113 -12.48 -16.28 -24.53
C GLY A 113 -11.94 -17.70 -24.40
N ASN A 114 -10.80 -17.90 -23.73
CA ASN A 114 -10.14 -19.20 -23.60
C ASN A 114 -9.73 -19.50 -22.14
N PRO A 115 -10.67 -19.78 -21.23
CA PRO A 115 -10.39 -19.96 -19.80
C PRO A 115 -9.54 -21.19 -19.47
N PHE A 116 -9.44 -22.17 -20.39
CA PHE A 116 -8.63 -23.38 -20.20
C PHE A 116 -7.19 -23.24 -20.70
N MET A 117 -6.91 -22.30 -21.61
CA MET A 117 -5.57 -22.10 -22.17
C MET A 117 -4.75 -21.10 -21.36
N PHE A 118 -5.41 -20.09 -20.78
CA PHE A 118 -4.75 -19.07 -19.99
C PHE A 118 -4.83 -19.41 -18.49
N PRO A 119 -3.77 -19.09 -17.71
CA PRO A 119 -3.84 -19.28 -16.27
C PRO A 119 -4.98 -18.45 -15.67
N PRO A 120 -5.65 -18.98 -14.63
CA PRO A 120 -6.73 -18.26 -13.96
C PRO A 120 -6.26 -16.89 -13.49
N LYS A 121 -7.20 -15.93 -13.43
CA LYS A 121 -6.91 -14.59 -12.94
C LYS A 121 -6.27 -14.70 -11.54
N PRO A 122 -5.10 -14.09 -11.30
CA PRO A 122 -4.44 -14.19 -10.00
C PRO A 122 -5.37 -13.64 -8.91
N GLU A 123 -5.32 -14.27 -7.73
CA GLU A 123 -6.15 -13.85 -6.59
C GLU A 123 -5.86 -12.39 -6.23
N ARG A 124 -6.94 -11.60 -6.14
CA ARG A 124 -6.93 -10.12 -6.06
C ARG A 124 -6.82 -9.59 -4.62
N TYR A 125 -6.35 -10.42 -3.69
CA TYR A 125 -6.13 -9.98 -2.32
C TYR A 125 -4.64 -9.84 -2.03
N GLU A 126 -4.33 -8.82 -1.25
CA GLU A 126 -3.03 -8.69 -0.62
C GLU A 126 -3.11 -9.33 0.76
N LYS A 127 -2.11 -10.13 1.08
CA LYS A 127 -2.04 -10.72 2.41
C LYS A 127 -1.24 -9.79 3.30
N LEU A 128 -1.90 -9.17 4.27
CA LEU A 128 -1.26 -8.31 5.25
C LEU A 128 -0.96 -9.10 6.53
N ALA A 129 0.22 -8.92 7.08
CA ALA A 129 0.65 -9.45 8.37
C ALA A 129 0.86 -8.28 9.34
N TYR A 130 0.07 -8.28 10.41
CA TYR A 130 0.24 -7.42 11.57
C TYR A 130 1.10 -8.16 12.57
N VAL A 131 2.31 -7.66 12.77
CA VAL A 131 3.33 -8.27 13.62
C VAL A 131 3.46 -7.42 14.87
N ARG A 132 3.34 -8.07 16.03
CA ARG A 132 3.63 -7.47 17.33
C ARG A 132 5.03 -7.86 17.76
N LEU A 133 5.89 -6.86 17.92
CA LEU A 133 7.26 -7.02 18.39
C LEU A 133 7.31 -7.38 19.88
N ALA A 134 8.50 -7.74 20.35
CA ALA A 134 8.77 -7.95 21.76
C ALA A 134 8.47 -6.69 22.61
N PRO A 135 8.00 -6.85 23.85
CA PRO A 135 7.82 -5.72 24.74
C PRO A 135 9.18 -5.05 24.98
N GLY A 136 9.23 -3.72 24.82
CA GLY A 136 10.45 -2.93 24.97
C GLY A 136 11.18 -2.62 23.65
N THR A 137 10.79 -3.23 22.53
CA THR A 137 11.26 -2.83 21.19
C THR A 137 10.21 -1.98 20.50
N THR A 138 10.52 -0.70 20.27
CA THR A 138 9.70 0.21 19.48
C THR A 138 10.22 0.28 18.04
N PHE A 139 9.30 0.44 17.10
CA PHE A 139 9.63 0.61 15.69
C PHE A 139 8.84 1.78 15.10
N GLU A 140 9.58 2.76 14.59
CA GLU A 140 9.02 3.86 13.81
C GLU A 140 9.39 3.65 12.35
N PHE A 141 8.41 3.80 11.45
CA PHE A 141 8.66 3.64 10.03
C PHE A 141 9.57 4.79 9.56
N PRO A 142 10.72 4.49 8.93
CA PRO A 142 11.65 5.51 8.52
C PRO A 142 11.06 6.34 7.37
N ASP A 143 11.28 7.65 7.43
CA ASP A 143 10.98 8.52 6.31
C ASP A 143 12.13 8.45 5.29
N LEU A 144 11.85 7.74 4.20
CA LEU A 144 12.81 7.42 3.15
C LEU A 144 13.20 8.64 2.30
N PHE A 145 12.44 9.74 2.36
CA PHE A 145 12.57 10.87 1.44
C PHE A 145 13.00 12.19 2.11
N LYS A 146 13.46 12.15 3.37
CA LYS A 146 13.98 13.33 4.10
C LYS A 146 15.11 14.03 3.35
N THR A 147 16.02 13.25 2.77
CA THR A 147 17.15 13.75 1.99
C THR A 147 16.87 13.40 0.53
N LYS A 148 16.14 14.27 -0.17
CA LYS A 148 16.01 14.17 -1.63
C LYS A 148 17.42 14.21 -2.23
N ARG A 149 17.82 13.14 -2.92
CA ARG A 149 18.96 13.25 -3.84
C ARG A 149 18.39 13.91 -5.09
N THR A 150 18.92 15.08 -5.42
CA THR A 150 18.52 15.80 -6.63
C THR A 150 18.77 14.90 -7.83
N SER A 151 17.70 14.35 -8.40
CA SER A 151 17.76 13.89 -9.78
C SER A 151 17.36 15.11 -10.59
N ASP A 152 18.37 15.87 -10.99
CA ASP A 152 18.29 17.27 -11.47
C ASP A 152 17.17 17.55 -12.50
N ALA A 153 16.72 16.53 -13.24
CA ALA A 153 15.69 16.70 -14.26
C ALA A 153 14.25 16.74 -13.72
N LEU A 154 13.92 15.97 -12.68
CA LEU A 154 12.52 15.87 -12.17
C LEU A 154 12.24 16.86 -11.04
N ASP A 155 13.24 17.11 -10.19
CA ASP A 155 13.09 18.08 -9.09
C ASP A 155 12.89 19.52 -9.63
N ALA A 156 13.46 19.86 -10.80
CA ALA A 156 13.26 21.16 -11.45
C ALA A 156 11.81 21.37 -11.95
N PHE A 157 11.12 20.30 -12.36
CA PHE A 157 9.71 20.37 -12.74
C PHE A 157 8.80 20.52 -11.52
N ASP A 158 9.10 19.82 -10.42
CA ASP A 158 8.34 19.92 -9.18
C ASP A 158 8.52 21.29 -8.50
N THR A 159 9.73 21.87 -8.50
CA THR A 159 9.96 23.22 -7.97
C THR A 159 9.26 24.28 -8.82
N ALA A 160 9.36 24.20 -10.15
CA ALA A 160 8.69 25.14 -11.04
C ALA A 160 7.15 25.08 -10.90
N LYS A 161 6.61 23.88 -10.65
CA LYS A 161 5.17 23.70 -10.42
C LYS A 161 4.72 24.25 -9.07
N LEU A 162 5.48 24.00 -8.00
CA LEU A 162 5.23 24.58 -6.67
C LEU A 162 5.33 26.11 -6.69
N GLU A 163 6.27 26.67 -7.45
CA GLU A 163 6.43 28.11 -7.65
C GLU A 163 5.22 28.68 -8.41
N SER A 164 4.77 28.06 -9.52
CA SER A 164 3.58 28.52 -10.25
C SER A 164 2.29 28.44 -9.42
N GLU A 165 2.11 27.40 -8.61
CA GLU A 165 0.93 27.27 -7.73
C GLU A 165 0.95 28.32 -6.60
N SER A 166 2.14 28.67 -6.11
CA SER A 166 2.31 29.72 -5.10
C SER A 166 2.08 31.13 -5.66
N GLU A 167 2.51 31.38 -6.90
CA GLU A 167 2.28 32.65 -7.61
C GLU A 167 0.80 32.86 -7.94
N GLU A 168 0.12 31.83 -8.44
CA GLU A 168 -1.34 31.86 -8.71
C GLU A 168 -2.15 32.16 -7.44
N SER A 169 -1.74 31.60 -6.29
CA SER A 169 -2.38 31.86 -4.99
C SER A 169 -2.11 33.28 -4.46
N ALA A 170 -0.92 33.83 -4.72
CA ALA A 170 -0.56 35.20 -4.37
C ALA A 170 -1.26 36.24 -5.27
N GLU A 171 -1.46 35.92 -6.55
CA GLU A 171 -2.19 36.76 -7.50
C GLU A 171 -3.68 36.78 -7.21
N THR A 172 -4.30 35.64 -6.88
CA THR A 172 -5.72 35.62 -6.45
C THR A 172 -5.93 36.41 -5.15
N THR A 173 -4.97 36.36 -4.23
CA THR A 173 -5.03 37.13 -2.98
C THR A 173 -4.89 38.64 -3.25
N LYS A 174 -4.00 39.05 -4.16
CA LYS A 174 -3.85 40.46 -4.56
C LYS A 174 -5.03 40.98 -5.38
N LEU A 175 -5.62 40.16 -6.27
CA LEU A 175 -6.83 40.53 -7.02
C LEU A 175 -8.06 40.71 -6.10
N ALA A 176 -8.13 39.94 -5.01
CA ALA A 176 -9.16 40.10 -3.98
C ALA A 176 -8.97 41.41 -3.18
N THR A 177 -7.73 41.77 -2.83
CA THR A 177 -7.42 43.04 -2.13
C THR A 177 -7.68 44.27 -3.01
N VAL A 178 -7.28 44.25 -4.28
CA VAL A 178 -7.52 45.38 -5.22
C VAL A 178 -9.01 45.60 -5.49
N ARG A 179 -9.81 44.53 -5.55
CA ARG A 179 -11.29 44.64 -5.67
C ARG A 179 -11.95 45.23 -4.41
N THR A 180 -11.29 45.14 -3.26
CA THR A 180 -11.80 45.71 -2.00
C THR A 180 -11.47 47.21 -1.91
N GLU A 181 -10.39 47.67 -2.54
CA GLU A 181 -9.96 49.08 -2.55
C GLU A 181 -10.62 49.92 -3.65
N SER A 182 -11.05 49.31 -4.76
CA SER A 182 -11.72 50.03 -5.87
C SER A 182 -13.21 50.33 -5.64
N ASP A 183 -13.80 49.88 -4.55
CA ASP A 183 -15.22 50.09 -4.21
C ASP A 183 -15.43 51.08 -3.04
N GLU A 184 -14.44 51.94 -2.77
CA GLU A 184 -14.59 53.08 -1.85
C GLU A 184 -14.69 54.41 -2.61
N THR A 185 -15.70 54.54 -3.48
CA THR A 185 -16.23 55.87 -3.79
C THR A 185 -17.74 55.90 -3.67
N LYS A 186 -18.17 56.41 -2.50
CA LYS A 186 -19.45 57.05 -2.19
C LYS A 186 -20.63 56.12 -1.89
N SER A 187 -20.72 55.67 -0.64
CA SER A 187 -21.99 55.29 -0.01
C SER A 187 -22.56 56.48 0.78
N PRO A 188 -23.82 56.91 0.55
CA PRO A 188 -24.58 57.63 1.57
C PRO A 188 -25.16 56.63 2.59
N ALA A 189 -25.34 57.10 3.83
CA ALA A 189 -25.78 56.34 4.98
C ALA A 189 -27.11 55.58 4.78
N VAL A 190 -27.15 54.29 5.17
CA VAL A 190 -28.38 53.53 5.44
C VAL A 190 -28.17 52.62 6.67
N SER A 191 -29.24 52.47 7.45
CA SER A 191 -29.40 52.06 8.84
C SER A 191 -29.17 50.58 9.17
N ALA A 192 -28.90 50.35 10.47
CA ALA A 192 -28.39 49.13 11.12
C ALA A 192 -29.30 47.88 11.18
N ASP A 193 -30.28 47.71 10.29
CA ASP A 193 -31.26 46.60 10.41
C ASP A 193 -31.00 45.39 9.48
N GLU A 194 -30.00 45.40 8.59
CA GLU A 194 -29.75 44.27 7.66
C GLU A 194 -28.66 43.28 8.10
N VAL A 195 -27.95 43.51 9.20
CA VAL A 195 -26.85 42.63 9.66
C VAL A 195 -27.35 41.29 10.25
N LYS A 196 -28.66 41.08 10.39
CA LYS A 196 -29.23 39.89 11.06
C LYS A 196 -29.59 38.70 10.15
N LEU A 197 -29.37 38.77 8.83
CA LEU A 197 -29.78 37.70 7.90
C LEU A 197 -28.66 36.82 7.34
N GLN A 198 -27.38 37.12 7.61
CA GLN A 198 -26.24 36.34 7.08
C GLN A 198 -25.66 35.31 8.07
N ALA A 199 -26.21 35.20 9.29
CA ALA A 199 -25.78 34.23 10.30
C ALA A 199 -26.67 32.97 10.35
N ARG A 200 -27.06 32.42 9.20
CA ARG A 200 -27.69 31.09 9.13
C ARG A 200 -26.70 30.11 8.49
N GLY A 201 -26.12 29.26 9.34
CA GLY A 201 -25.28 28.14 8.92
C GLY A 201 -26.03 27.19 7.98
N LEU A 202 -25.27 26.48 7.14
CA LEU A 202 -25.79 25.55 6.15
C LEU A 202 -26.66 24.45 6.81
N PRO A 203 -27.81 24.08 6.20
CA PRO A 203 -28.70 23.08 6.77
C PRO A 203 -28.11 21.66 6.73
N THR A 204 -28.46 20.88 7.75
CA THR A 204 -27.91 19.57 8.15
C THR A 204 -28.24 18.38 7.23
N TRP A 205 -28.60 18.61 5.98
CA TRP A 205 -28.82 17.56 4.97
C TRP A 205 -27.58 17.32 4.08
N PHE A 206 -26.56 18.18 4.15
CA PHE A 206 -25.28 18.04 3.46
C PHE A 206 -24.29 17.14 4.21
N SER A 207 -24.71 15.91 4.52
CA SER A 207 -23.80 14.83 4.96
C SER A 207 -24.36 13.50 4.52
N ARG A 208 -23.70 12.90 3.52
CA ARG A 208 -23.73 11.46 3.26
C ARG A 208 -22.40 11.02 2.69
#